data_AF-A0A523RIG1-F1
#
_entry.id   AF-A0A523RIG1-F1
#
_cell.length_a   1.000
_cell.length_b   1.000
_cell.length_c   1.000
_cell.angle_alpha   90.00
_cell.angle_beta   90.00
_cell.angle_gamma   90.00
#
_symmetry.space_group_name_H-M   'P 1'
#
loop_
_entity.id
_entity.type
_entity.pdbx_description
1 polymer ?
#
loop_
_entity_poly.entity_id
_entity_poly.type
_entity_poly.pdbx_seq_one_letter_code
_entity_poly.pdbx_strand_id
1 'polypeptide(L)'
;MHAIAIFGILLLISLRVVGLIIAIEFLRDLKESKFKILIIGWFIWILAGCSALLSGVYENQLFSDIFLLINGITTSIAGLFVMMGLFSYFQELPGKILAILSILFISVPLISFLLGFYNIASNLSSMFLFLIIVVFSIVPLRRKETFKNNISIKSYYWYLIVLLAFYSLTISYVIFIFQGYSFGFYSDEFSIPMFVNYFLGNASTIALIIYSIHIEYDISKIQKFKLTDKYSHDLGNLIQVISSAAILTNVNKDLKKEKVENLDLIQKKCEEAAKLIKDIRKNQ
;
A
#
# COMPACT_ATOMS: atom_id res chain seq x y z
N MET A 1 24.12 -24.05 2.56
CA MET A 1 22.72 -23.55 2.52
C MET A 1 21.74 -24.69 2.74
N HIS A 2 21.10 -24.72 3.92
CA HIS A 2 20.04 -25.68 4.26
C HIS A 2 18.83 -25.60 3.33
N ALA A 3 18.22 -26.76 3.01
CA ALA A 3 17.02 -26.86 2.18
C ALA A 3 15.86 -26.00 2.69
N ILE A 4 15.77 -25.81 4.01
CA ILE A 4 14.78 -24.95 4.68
C ILE A 4 14.94 -23.48 4.24
N ALA A 5 16.17 -22.97 4.14
CA ALA A 5 16.42 -21.59 3.70
C ALA A 5 15.99 -21.40 2.25
N ILE A 6 16.40 -22.31 1.37
CA ILE A 6 16.06 -22.25 -0.06
C ILE A 6 14.55 -22.29 -0.24
N PHE A 7 13.87 -23.24 0.40
CA PHE A 7 12.42 -23.36 0.33
C PHE A 7 11.72 -22.12 0.91
N GLY A 8 12.18 -21.62 2.07
CA GLY A 8 11.64 -20.43 2.71
C GLY A 8 11.76 -19.17 1.85
N ILE A 9 12.89 -18.99 1.16
CA ILE A 9 13.10 -17.86 0.24
C ILE A 9 12.24 -18.03 -1.03
N LEU A 10 12.18 -19.23 -1.61
CA LEU A 10 11.37 -19.48 -2.81
C LEU A 10 9.88 -19.23 -2.55
N LEU A 11 9.37 -19.66 -1.40
CA LEU A 11 8.01 -19.38 -0.98
C LEU A 11 7.79 -17.86 -0.81
N LEU A 12 8.74 -17.18 -0.16
CA LEU A 12 8.68 -15.74 0.06
C LEU A 12 8.66 -14.95 -1.27
N ILE A 13 9.50 -15.32 -2.23
CA ILE A 13 9.50 -14.76 -3.58
C ILE A 13 8.15 -14.99 -4.26
N SER A 14 7.62 -16.22 -4.20
CA SER A 14 6.35 -16.58 -4.82
C SER A 14 5.19 -15.73 -4.26
N LEU A 15 5.14 -15.53 -2.94
CA LEU A 15 4.15 -14.65 -2.30
C LEU A 15 4.32 -13.19 -2.73
N ARG A 16 5.56 -12.69 -2.83
CA ARG A 16 5.83 -11.32 -3.32
C ARG A 16 5.40 -11.13 -4.79
N VAL A 17 5.50 -12.18 -5.62
CA VAL A 17 4.94 -12.18 -6.99
C VAL A 17 3.41 -12.06 -6.95
N VAL A 18 2.72 -12.75 -6.05
CA VAL A 18 1.27 -12.58 -5.86
C VAL A 18 0.93 -11.13 -5.49
N GLY A 19 1.67 -10.53 -4.55
CA GLY A 19 1.51 -9.11 -4.19
C GLY A 19 1.72 -8.16 -5.38
N LEU A 20 2.72 -8.43 -6.23
CA LEU A 20 2.98 -7.67 -7.45
C LEU A 20 1.81 -7.78 -8.44
N ILE A 21 1.28 -8.98 -8.67
CA ILE A 21 0.14 -9.21 -9.59
C ILE A 21 -1.08 -8.40 -9.13
N ILE A 22 -1.41 -8.45 -7.84
CA ILE A 22 -2.52 -7.69 -7.26
C ILE A 22 -2.32 -6.18 -7.46
N ALA A 23 -1.10 -5.66 -7.24
CA ALA A 23 -0.81 -4.25 -7.44
C ALA A 23 -0.92 -3.81 -8.92
N ILE A 24 -0.53 -4.68 -9.86
CA ILE A 24 -0.70 -4.45 -11.30
C ILE A 24 -2.18 -4.43 -11.68
N GLU A 25 -2.98 -5.36 -11.15
CA GLU A 25 -4.43 -5.40 -11.38
C GLU A 25 -5.11 -4.12 -10.89
N PHE A 26 -4.79 -3.67 -9.67
CA PHE A 26 -5.30 -2.40 -9.18
C PHE A 26 -4.86 -1.20 -10.03
N LEU A 27 -3.61 -1.16 -10.52
CA LEU A 27 -3.18 -0.09 -11.44
C LEU A 27 -3.98 -0.11 -12.75
N ARG A 28 -4.24 -1.29 -13.30
CA ARG A 28 -4.99 -1.44 -14.56
C ARG A 28 -6.41 -0.88 -14.42
N ASP A 29 -7.05 -1.18 -13.30
CA ASP A 29 -8.47 -0.89 -13.10
C ASP A 29 -8.69 0.55 -12.60
N LEU A 30 -7.84 1.06 -11.70
CA LEU A 30 -8.02 2.36 -11.05
C LEU A 30 -7.12 3.48 -11.61
N LYS A 31 -6.02 3.12 -12.29
CA LYS A 31 -5.04 4.06 -12.91
C LYS A 31 -4.42 5.11 -11.97
N GLU A 32 -4.46 4.86 -10.67
CA GLU A 32 -3.88 5.79 -9.69
C GLU A 32 -2.35 5.63 -9.54
N SER A 33 -1.67 6.74 -9.28
CA SER A 33 -0.20 6.79 -9.14
C SER A 33 0.33 5.97 -7.96
N LYS A 34 -0.47 5.79 -6.90
CA LYS A 34 -0.12 4.97 -5.73
C LYS A 34 0.25 3.53 -6.07
N PHE A 35 -0.43 2.94 -7.05
CA PHE A 35 -0.16 1.57 -7.46
C PHE A 35 1.17 1.44 -8.19
N LYS A 36 1.66 2.51 -8.85
CA LYS A 36 3.01 2.52 -9.42
C LYS A 36 4.07 2.38 -8.32
N ILE A 37 3.87 3.06 -7.19
CA ILE A 37 4.77 2.97 -6.02
C ILE A 37 4.73 1.55 -5.42
N LEU A 38 3.54 0.97 -5.27
CA LEU A 38 3.38 -0.41 -4.78
C LEU A 38 4.06 -1.43 -5.71
N ILE A 39 3.87 -1.32 -7.03
CA ILE A 39 4.50 -2.19 -8.03
C ILE A 39 6.02 -2.14 -7.93
N ILE A 40 6.60 -0.93 -7.84
CA ILE A 40 8.05 -0.75 -7.66
C ILE A 40 8.51 -1.42 -6.36
N GLY A 41 7.78 -1.22 -5.26
CA GLY A 41 8.10 -1.85 -3.98
C GLY A 41 8.10 -3.37 -4.03
N TRP A 42 7.03 -3.99 -4.57
CA TRP A 42 6.93 -5.44 -4.72
C TRP A 42 8.03 -6.00 -5.61
N PHE A 43 8.32 -5.34 -6.73
CA PHE A 43 9.38 -5.74 -7.64
C PHE A 43 10.77 -5.71 -6.97
N ILE A 44 11.10 -4.64 -6.24
CA ILE A 44 12.37 -4.55 -5.50
C ILE A 44 12.45 -5.64 -4.42
N TRP A 45 11.33 -5.99 -3.78
CA TRP A 45 11.31 -7.09 -2.81
C TRP A 45 11.55 -8.46 -3.44
N ILE A 46 11.10 -8.69 -4.66
CA ILE A 46 11.44 -9.91 -5.41
C ILE A 46 12.95 -9.94 -5.67
N LEU A 47 13.54 -8.83 -6.13
CA LEU A 47 14.98 -8.73 -6.32
C LEU A 47 15.78 -9.00 -5.04
N ALA A 48 15.28 -8.54 -3.89
CA ALA A 48 15.88 -8.83 -2.59
C ALA A 48 15.95 -10.34 -2.31
N GLY A 49 14.82 -11.04 -2.55
CA GLY A 49 14.75 -12.49 -2.41
C GLY A 49 15.70 -13.23 -3.38
N CYS A 50 15.78 -12.78 -4.64
CA CYS A 50 16.74 -13.33 -5.60
C CYS A 50 18.19 -13.12 -5.15
N SER A 51 18.52 -11.95 -4.60
CA SER A 51 19.85 -11.66 -4.04
C SER A 51 20.19 -12.60 -2.88
N ALA A 52 19.22 -12.85 -1.99
CA ALA A 52 19.38 -13.80 -0.88
C ALA A 52 19.56 -15.26 -1.35
N LEU A 53 18.95 -15.66 -2.47
CA LEU A 53 19.22 -16.98 -3.06
C LEU A 53 20.64 -17.04 -3.62
N LEU A 54 21.07 -16.01 -4.35
CA LEU A 54 22.41 -15.97 -4.96
C LEU A 54 23.51 -16.00 -3.91
N SER A 55 23.36 -15.33 -2.76
CA SER A 55 24.36 -15.38 -1.69
C SER A 55 24.60 -16.80 -1.16
N GLY A 56 23.59 -17.68 -1.23
CA GLY A 56 23.71 -19.08 -0.80
C GLY A 56 24.25 -20.04 -1.85
N VAL A 57 24.41 -19.59 -3.11
CA VAL A 57 24.91 -20.40 -4.24
C VAL A 57 26.40 -20.15 -4.48
N TYR A 58 26.90 -18.94 -4.25
CA TYR A 58 28.32 -18.62 -4.44
C TYR A 58 29.17 -19.03 -3.23
N GLU A 59 30.20 -19.84 -3.46
CA GLU A 59 31.15 -20.27 -2.43
C GLU A 59 32.15 -19.17 -2.03
N ASN A 60 32.32 -18.15 -2.87
CA ASN A 60 33.23 -17.05 -2.58
C ASN A 60 32.62 -16.08 -1.57
N GLN A 61 33.26 -15.96 -0.41
CA GLN A 61 32.85 -15.12 0.72
C GLN A 61 32.54 -13.67 0.30
N LEU A 62 33.39 -13.05 -0.52
CA LEU A 62 33.20 -11.66 -0.96
C LEU A 62 31.90 -11.49 -1.75
N PHE A 63 31.61 -12.42 -2.67
CA PHE A 63 30.39 -12.36 -3.46
C PHE A 63 29.15 -12.61 -2.59
N SER A 64 29.23 -13.57 -1.65
CA SER A 64 28.14 -13.82 -0.69
C SER A 64 27.81 -12.56 0.12
N ASP A 65 28.82 -11.89 0.68
CA ASP A 65 28.65 -10.68 1.47
C ASP A 65 28.07 -9.50 0.65
N ILE A 66 28.47 -9.37 -0.63
CA ILE A 66 27.88 -8.37 -1.55
C ILE A 66 26.39 -8.66 -1.79
N PHE A 67 26.01 -9.92 -2.06
CA PHE A 67 24.61 -10.28 -2.28
C PHE A 67 23.76 -10.13 -1.01
N LEU A 68 24.34 -10.35 0.17
CA LEU A 68 23.68 -10.07 1.45
C LEU A 68 23.46 -8.56 1.67
N LEU A 69 24.45 -7.73 1.35
CA LEU A 69 24.29 -6.27 1.39
C LEU A 69 23.19 -5.81 0.44
N ILE A 70 23.20 -6.29 -0.81
CA ILE A 70 22.17 -5.96 -1.80
C ILE A 70 20.79 -6.39 -1.29
N ASN A 71 20.66 -7.58 -0.71
CA ASN A 71 19.40 -8.03 -0.10
C ASN A 71 18.92 -7.09 1.02
N GLY A 72 19.82 -6.66 1.92
CA GLY A 72 19.49 -5.71 2.99
C GLY A 72 18.98 -4.37 2.44
N ILE A 73 19.74 -3.76 1.54
CA ILE A 73 19.39 -2.48 0.91
C ILE A 73 18.06 -2.58 0.16
N THR A 74 17.91 -3.59 -0.71
CA THR A 74 16.69 -3.79 -1.50
C THR A 74 15.49 -4.11 -0.63
N THR A 75 15.64 -4.89 0.44
CA THR A 75 14.55 -5.16 1.40
C THR A 75 14.06 -3.89 2.07
N SER A 76 14.96 -3.02 2.50
CA SER A 76 14.60 -1.77 3.18
C SER A 76 13.96 -0.76 2.23
N ILE A 77 14.46 -0.64 1.00
CA ILE A 77 13.84 0.20 -0.04
C ILE A 77 12.47 -0.34 -0.42
N ALA A 78 12.34 -1.66 -0.64
CA ALA A 78 11.05 -2.27 -0.94
C ALA A 78 10.05 -2.04 0.19
N GLY A 79 10.45 -2.23 1.45
CA GLY A 79 9.63 -1.91 2.62
C GLY A 79 9.18 -0.45 2.63
N LEU A 80 10.08 0.49 2.31
CA LEU A 80 9.74 1.91 2.19
C LEU A 80 8.67 2.14 1.12
N PHE A 81 8.86 1.61 -0.10
CA PHE A 81 7.93 1.80 -1.21
C PHE A 81 6.57 1.15 -0.95
N VAL A 82 6.54 -0.10 -0.45
CA VAL A 82 5.27 -0.78 -0.17
C VAL A 82 4.48 -0.06 0.93
N MET A 83 5.13 0.31 2.04
CA MET A 83 4.46 1.02 3.12
C MET A 83 4.02 2.43 2.70
N MET A 84 4.82 3.14 1.91
CA MET A 84 4.44 4.46 1.38
C MET A 84 3.30 4.36 0.36
N GLY A 85 3.27 3.31 -0.45
CA GLY A 85 2.15 2.98 -1.32
C GLY A 85 0.86 2.77 -0.52
N LEU A 86 0.92 2.03 0.59
CA LEU A 86 -0.22 1.89 1.51
C LEU A 86 -0.57 3.20 2.22
N PHE A 87 0.39 4.08 2.49
CA PHE A 87 0.10 5.38 3.10
C PHE A 87 -0.57 6.38 2.20
N SER A 88 -0.34 6.28 0.90
CA SER A 88 -0.96 7.18 -0.07
C SER A 88 -2.50 7.13 -0.03
N TYR A 89 -3.09 6.06 0.49
CA TYR A 89 -4.54 5.95 0.72
C TYR A 89 -5.08 6.94 1.76
N PHE A 90 -4.23 7.41 2.68
CA PHE A 90 -4.65 8.28 3.79
C PHE A 90 -4.09 9.70 3.65
N GLN A 91 -3.01 9.87 2.90
CA GLN A 91 -2.37 11.16 2.71
C GLN A 91 -1.52 11.16 1.43
N GLU A 92 -1.60 12.24 0.66
CA GLU A 92 -0.62 12.51 -0.40
C GLU A 92 0.76 12.73 0.21
N LEU A 93 1.70 11.86 -0.16
CA LEU A 93 3.08 11.95 0.31
C LEU A 93 3.93 12.72 -0.70
N PRO A 94 4.71 13.72 -0.25
CA PRO A 94 5.59 14.46 -1.14
C PRO A 94 6.71 13.54 -1.63
N GLY A 95 6.79 13.32 -2.95
CA GLY A 95 7.80 12.45 -3.57
C GLY A 95 9.24 12.83 -3.25
N LYS A 96 9.50 14.10 -2.89
CA LYS A 96 10.80 14.57 -2.40
C LYS A 96 11.26 13.84 -1.14
N ILE A 97 10.36 13.58 -0.18
CA ILE A 97 10.70 12.84 1.05
C ILE A 97 11.05 11.39 0.71
N LEU A 98 10.27 10.75 -0.16
CA LEU A 98 10.53 9.39 -0.62
C LEU A 98 11.91 9.29 -1.30
N ALA A 99 12.26 10.25 -2.16
CA ALA A 99 13.55 10.29 -2.83
C ALA A 99 14.72 10.46 -1.83
N ILE A 100 14.60 11.40 -0.89
CA ILE A 100 15.63 11.62 0.15
C ILE A 100 15.82 10.37 1.00
N LEU A 101 14.74 9.75 1.47
CA LEU A 101 14.80 8.52 2.27
C LEU A 101 15.41 7.36 1.48
N SER A 102 15.05 7.22 0.19
CA SER A 102 15.62 6.18 -0.67
C SER A 102 17.13 6.36 -0.85
N ILE A 103 17.58 7.60 -1.11
CA ILE A 103 19.01 7.90 -1.21
C ILE A 103 19.73 7.56 0.10
N LEU A 104 19.14 7.91 1.24
CA LEU A 104 19.73 7.65 2.55
C LEU A 104 19.82 6.14 2.85
N PHE A 105 18.77 5.38 2.51
CA PHE A 105 18.71 3.93 2.73
C PHE A 105 19.66 3.15 1.82
N ILE A 106 20.05 3.72 0.69
CA ILE A 106 21.09 3.16 -0.20
C ILE A 106 22.48 3.58 0.25
N SER A 107 22.70 4.89 0.42
CA SER A 107 24.04 5.45 0.59
C SER A 107 24.65 5.12 1.93
N VAL A 108 23.87 5.13 3.01
CA VAL A 108 24.39 4.88 4.36
C VAL A 108 24.95 3.46 4.50
N PRO A 109 24.22 2.38 4.17
CA PRO A 109 24.77 1.02 4.25
C PRO A 109 25.92 0.81 3.26
N LEU A 110 25.83 1.39 2.06
CA LEU A 110 26.89 1.25 1.05
C LEU A 110 28.21 1.90 1.48
N ILE A 111 28.16 3.11 2.05
CA ILE A 111 29.35 3.80 2.57
C ILE A 111 29.94 3.00 3.74
N SER A 112 29.11 2.52 4.67
CA SER A 112 29.58 1.66 5.78
C SER A 112 30.27 0.40 5.29
N PHE A 113 29.74 -0.24 4.22
CA PHE A 113 30.36 -1.40 3.61
C PHE A 113 31.72 -1.07 2.97
N LEU A 114 31.81 0.02 2.20
CA LEU A 114 33.04 0.45 1.53
C LEU A 114 34.16 0.82 2.52
N LEU A 115 33.82 1.24 3.73
CA LEU A 115 34.76 1.52 4.82
C LEU A 115 35.22 0.26 5.59
N GLY A 116 34.79 -0.94 5.16
CA GLY A 116 35.14 -2.21 5.79
C GLY A 116 34.27 -2.60 6.99
N PHE A 117 33.22 -1.84 7.29
CA PHE A 117 32.31 -2.09 8.41
C PHE A 117 31.09 -2.94 7.99
N TYR A 118 31.34 -4.16 7.56
CA TYR A 118 30.33 -5.04 6.99
C TYR A 118 29.14 -5.34 7.93
N ASN A 119 29.40 -5.76 9.18
CA ASN A 119 28.34 -6.04 10.15
C ASN A 119 27.47 -4.81 10.45
N ILE A 120 28.10 -3.62 10.44
CA ILE A 120 27.41 -2.35 10.66
C ILE A 120 26.49 -2.03 9.47
N ALA A 121 26.95 -2.24 8.23
CA ALA A 121 26.14 -2.02 7.03
C ALA A 121 24.88 -2.90 7.00
N SER A 122 25.01 -4.17 7.35
CA SER A 122 23.88 -5.10 7.44
C SER A 122 22.89 -4.69 8.55
N ASN A 123 23.39 -4.34 9.73
CA ASN A 123 22.54 -3.91 10.85
C ASN A 123 21.82 -2.57 10.60
N LEU A 124 22.47 -1.62 9.91
CA LEU A 124 21.84 -0.35 9.52
C LEU A 124 20.67 -0.56 8.57
N SER A 125 20.80 -1.49 7.62
CA SER A 125 19.72 -1.83 6.68
C SER A 125 18.49 -2.33 7.43
N SER A 126 18.67 -3.21 8.41
CA SER A 126 17.58 -3.74 9.22
C SER A 126 16.97 -2.71 10.18
N MET A 127 17.78 -1.79 10.73
CA MET A 127 17.29 -0.66 11.52
C MET A 127 16.37 0.26 10.72
N PHE A 128 16.66 0.46 9.42
CA PHE A 128 15.75 1.20 8.54
C PHE A 128 14.41 0.51 8.36
N LEU A 129 14.37 -0.82 8.24
CA LEU A 129 13.12 -1.57 8.19
C LEU A 129 12.30 -1.37 9.47
N PHE A 130 12.96 -1.41 10.64
CA PHE A 130 12.29 -1.13 11.91
C PHE A 130 11.72 0.28 11.96
N LEU A 131 12.48 1.28 11.52
CA LEU A 131 12.04 2.67 11.47
C LEU A 131 10.81 2.82 10.56
N ILE A 132 10.77 2.14 9.42
CA ILE A 132 9.59 2.09 8.55
C ILE A 132 8.38 1.53 9.31
N ILE A 133 8.53 0.43 10.06
CA ILE A 133 7.44 -0.20 10.82
C ILE A 133 6.92 0.75 11.92
N VAL A 134 7.81 1.43 12.64
CA VAL A 134 7.44 2.40 13.68
C VAL A 134 6.71 3.60 13.09
N VAL A 135 7.19 4.14 11.97
CA VAL A 135 6.46 5.18 11.25
C VAL A 135 5.11 4.64 10.82
N PHE A 136 5.07 3.38 10.37
CA PHE A 136 3.84 2.79 9.87
C PHE A 136 2.78 2.63 10.96
N SER A 137 3.20 2.26 12.17
CA SER A 137 2.32 2.04 13.32
C SER A 137 1.69 3.33 13.87
N ILE A 138 2.37 4.48 13.74
CA ILE A 138 1.92 5.78 14.26
C ILE A 138 0.83 6.42 13.39
N VAL A 139 0.73 6.06 12.11
CA VAL A 139 -0.16 6.77 11.16
C VAL A 139 -1.65 6.76 11.57
N PRO A 140 -2.27 5.63 11.97
CA PRO A 140 -3.67 5.66 12.43
C PRO A 140 -3.87 6.51 13.69
N LEU A 141 -2.84 6.63 14.55
CA LEU A 141 -2.90 7.47 15.75
C LEU A 141 -2.90 8.96 15.38
N ARG A 142 -2.08 9.35 14.40
CA ARG A 142 -1.97 10.74 13.96
C ARG A 142 -3.16 11.20 13.11
N ARG A 143 -3.79 10.30 12.34
CA ARG A 143 -4.93 10.61 11.45
C ARG A 143 -6.17 9.81 11.81
N LYS A 144 -6.49 9.75 13.11
CA LYS A 144 -7.59 8.93 13.64
C LYS A 144 -8.93 9.16 12.93
N GLU A 145 -9.27 10.40 12.59
CA GLU A 145 -10.53 10.73 11.91
C GLU A 145 -10.57 10.23 10.46
N THR A 146 -9.53 10.51 9.67
CA THR A 146 -9.43 10.04 8.28
C THR A 146 -9.40 8.51 8.21
N PHE A 147 -8.64 7.89 9.11
CA PHE A 147 -8.52 6.44 9.20
C PHE A 147 -9.86 5.79 9.61
N LYS A 148 -10.55 6.33 10.63
CA LYS A 148 -11.87 5.85 11.07
C LYS A 148 -12.94 6.02 9.99
N ASN A 149 -12.88 7.10 9.21
CA ASN A 149 -13.87 7.39 8.18
C ASN A 149 -13.65 6.60 6.88
N ASN A 150 -12.44 6.09 6.63
CA ASN A 150 -12.07 5.42 5.38
C ASN A 150 -11.87 3.91 5.51
N ILE A 151 -11.86 3.35 6.74
CA ILE A 151 -11.52 1.94 6.97
C ILE A 151 -12.59 1.27 7.82
N SER A 152 -13.02 0.08 7.40
CA SER A 152 -13.92 -0.77 8.18
C SER A 152 -13.23 -1.40 9.38
N ILE A 153 -14.01 -1.88 10.35
CA ILE A 153 -13.47 -2.62 11.49
C ILE A 153 -12.66 -3.86 11.07
N LYS A 154 -13.02 -4.51 9.95
CA LYS A 154 -12.30 -5.68 9.43
C LYS A 154 -10.90 -5.31 8.95
N SER A 155 -10.79 -4.25 8.15
CA SER A 155 -9.51 -3.77 7.64
C SER A 155 -8.63 -3.21 8.75
N TYR A 156 -9.21 -2.65 9.81
CA TYR A 156 -8.46 -2.29 11.01
C TYR A 156 -7.85 -3.50 11.74
N TYR A 157 -8.58 -4.61 11.86
CA TYR A 157 -7.99 -5.83 12.44
C TYR A 157 -6.86 -6.38 11.57
N TRP A 158 -7.00 -6.36 10.24
CA TRP A 158 -5.90 -6.73 9.34
C TRP A 158 -4.69 -5.81 9.48
N TYR A 159 -4.90 -4.51 9.65
CA TYR A 159 -3.83 -3.57 9.97
C TYR A 159 -3.08 -3.97 11.26
N LEU A 160 -3.80 -4.32 12.33
CA LEU A 160 -3.18 -4.77 13.58
C LEU A 160 -2.44 -6.11 13.41
N ILE A 161 -2.95 -7.04 12.60
CA ILE A 161 -2.28 -8.30 12.28
C ILE A 161 -0.97 -8.04 11.52
N VAL A 162 -0.98 -7.11 10.55
CA VAL A 162 0.23 -6.68 9.84
C VAL A 162 1.25 -6.12 10.82
N LEU A 163 0.84 -5.20 11.71
CA LEU A 163 1.72 -4.67 12.74
C LEU A 163 2.30 -5.76 13.63
N LEU A 164 1.46 -6.67 14.13
CA LEU A 164 1.89 -7.77 14.98
C LEU A 164 2.94 -8.65 14.28
N ALA A 165 2.73 -8.97 13.00
CA ALA A 165 3.65 -9.77 12.21
C ALA A 165 5.00 -9.06 12.03
N PHE A 166 4.99 -7.79 11.62
CA PHE A 166 6.22 -7.00 11.43
C PHE A 166 6.97 -6.69 12.73
N TYR A 167 6.27 -6.43 13.84
CA TYR A 167 6.89 -6.27 15.15
C TYR A 167 7.48 -7.58 15.64
N SER A 168 6.79 -8.72 15.45
CA SER A 168 7.32 -10.04 15.79
C SER A 168 8.60 -10.35 15.01
N LEU A 169 8.61 -10.04 13.71
CA LEU A 169 9.81 -10.15 12.86
C LEU A 169 10.96 -9.29 13.42
N THR A 170 10.69 -8.03 13.75
CA THR A 170 11.71 -7.12 14.30
C THR A 170 12.24 -7.58 15.65
N ILE A 171 11.37 -8.00 16.57
CA ILE A 171 11.78 -8.48 17.90
C ILE A 171 12.65 -9.73 17.76
N SER A 172 12.25 -10.68 16.89
CA SER A 172 13.05 -11.87 16.62
C SER A 172 14.45 -11.50 16.10
N TYR A 173 14.52 -10.52 15.20
CA TYR A 173 15.79 -10.02 14.69
C TYR A 173 16.68 -9.40 15.77
N VAL A 174 16.13 -8.55 16.63
CA VAL A 174 16.88 -7.94 17.74
C VAL A 174 17.43 -9.01 18.68
N ILE A 175 16.62 -10.02 19.03
CA ILE A 175 17.06 -11.16 19.84
C ILE A 175 18.23 -11.89 19.17
N PHE A 176 18.17 -12.10 17.85
CA PHE A 176 19.24 -12.76 17.11
C PHE A 176 20.54 -11.95 17.11
N ILE A 177 20.49 -10.62 16.97
CA ILE A 177 21.67 -9.76 17.11
C ILE A 177 22.30 -9.91 18.49
N PHE A 178 21.50 -9.89 19.56
CA PHE A 178 22.01 -10.06 20.93
C PHE A 178 22.64 -11.44 21.17
N GLN A 179 22.23 -12.45 20.41
CA GLN A 179 22.82 -13.78 20.44
C GLN A 179 24.06 -13.91 19.54
N GLY A 180 24.48 -12.82 18.88
CA GLY A 180 25.67 -12.77 18.02
C GLY A 180 25.42 -13.11 16.55
N TYR A 181 24.16 -13.27 16.12
CA TYR A 181 23.82 -13.53 14.72
C TYR A 181 23.67 -12.22 13.93
N SER A 182 24.17 -12.16 12.70
CA SER A 182 23.97 -11.04 11.78
C SER A 182 22.84 -11.32 10.79
N PHE A 183 22.17 -10.24 10.32
CA PHE A 183 21.08 -10.36 9.34
C PHE A 183 21.62 -11.03 8.06
N GLY A 184 21.01 -12.15 7.66
CA GLY A 184 21.47 -12.93 6.51
C GLY A 184 22.59 -13.94 6.80
N PHE A 185 23.24 -13.88 7.97
CA PHE A 185 24.02 -15.00 8.49
C PHE A 185 23.17 -15.86 9.38
N TYR A 186 22.50 -16.81 8.75
CA TYR A 186 22.38 -18.08 9.43
C TYR A 186 23.54 -18.91 8.90
N SER A 187 24.64 -18.93 9.67
CA SER A 187 25.62 -19.99 9.53
C SER A 187 24.86 -21.31 9.55
N ASP A 188 25.33 -22.29 8.76
CA ASP A 188 24.67 -23.58 8.56
C ASP A 188 24.51 -24.44 9.86
N GLU A 189 24.61 -23.86 11.06
CA GLU A 189 24.60 -24.55 12.35
C GLU A 189 23.26 -24.52 13.11
N PHE A 190 22.36 -23.53 12.87
CA PHE A 190 21.13 -23.38 13.69
C PHE A 190 19.83 -23.32 12.88
N SER A 191 19.06 -24.42 12.91
CA SER A 191 17.81 -24.59 12.15
C SER A 191 16.62 -23.75 12.65
N ILE A 192 16.54 -23.47 13.96
CA ILE A 192 15.39 -22.77 14.57
C ILE A 192 15.35 -21.27 14.23
N PRO A 193 16.42 -20.48 14.42
CA PRO A 193 16.42 -19.05 14.08
C PRO A 193 16.12 -18.79 12.60
N MET A 194 16.69 -19.64 11.73
CA MET A 194 16.47 -19.63 10.29
C MET A 194 14.99 -19.91 9.96
N PHE A 195 14.40 -20.94 10.56
CA PHE A 195 12.97 -21.25 10.38
C PHE A 195 12.09 -20.08 10.83
N VAL A 196 12.32 -19.52 12.02
CA VAL A 196 11.55 -18.41 12.57
C VAL A 196 11.59 -17.19 11.66
N ASN A 197 12.77 -16.83 11.15
CA ASN A 197 12.93 -15.68 10.26
C ASN A 197 12.13 -15.83 8.95
N TYR A 198 12.26 -16.97 8.28
CA TYR A 198 11.50 -17.20 7.04
C TYR A 198 10.02 -17.37 7.29
N PHE A 199 9.62 -18.04 8.37
CA PHE A 199 8.20 -18.16 8.75
C PHE A 199 7.56 -16.79 8.99
N LEU A 200 8.19 -15.94 9.81
CA LEU A 200 7.69 -14.60 10.10
C LEU A 200 7.73 -13.70 8.85
N GLY A 201 8.74 -13.82 8.00
CA GLY A 201 8.80 -13.10 6.73
C GLY A 201 7.65 -13.47 5.78
N ASN A 202 7.36 -14.77 5.65
CA ASN A 202 6.24 -15.27 4.85
C ASN A 202 4.89 -14.83 5.45
N ALA A 203 4.70 -14.99 6.76
CA ALA A 203 3.47 -14.57 7.44
C ALA A 203 3.22 -13.07 7.32
N SER A 204 4.25 -12.24 7.49
CA SER A 204 4.15 -10.78 7.32
C SER A 204 3.78 -10.40 5.89
N THR A 205 4.34 -11.10 4.89
CA THR A 205 4.03 -10.87 3.47
C THR A 205 2.57 -11.21 3.16
N ILE A 206 2.08 -12.36 3.65
CA ILE A 206 0.66 -12.76 3.49
C ILE A 206 -0.26 -11.73 4.13
N ALA A 207 0.00 -11.34 5.38
CA ALA A 207 -0.81 -10.36 6.09
C ALA A 207 -0.88 -9.02 5.32
N LEU A 208 0.24 -8.59 4.74
CA LEU A 208 0.33 -7.35 3.98
C LEU A 208 -0.47 -7.40 2.66
N ILE A 209 -0.44 -8.53 1.96
CA ILE A 209 -1.23 -8.75 0.75
C ILE A 209 -2.72 -8.67 1.08
N ILE A 210 -3.16 -9.41 2.10
CA ILE A 210 -4.56 -9.44 2.52
C ILE A 210 -5.01 -8.05 2.97
N TYR A 211 -4.19 -7.34 3.74
CA TYR A 211 -4.48 -5.98 4.16
C TYR A 211 -4.61 -5.01 2.97
N SER A 212 -3.74 -5.12 1.96
CA SER A 212 -3.81 -4.31 0.74
C SER A 212 -5.15 -4.48 0.01
N ILE A 213 -5.63 -5.72 -0.12
CA ILE A 213 -6.94 -6.03 -0.73
C ILE A 213 -8.07 -5.42 0.09
N HIS A 214 -8.01 -5.57 1.43
CA HIS A 214 -9.05 -5.10 2.33
C HIS A 214 -9.18 -3.57 2.36
N ILE A 215 -8.06 -2.83 2.37
CA ILE A 215 -8.09 -1.36 2.28
C ILE A 215 -8.72 -0.94 0.95
N GLU A 216 -8.28 -1.53 -0.16
CA GLU A 216 -8.78 -1.13 -1.47
C GLU A 216 -10.29 -1.35 -1.58
N TYR A 217 -10.76 -2.50 -1.12
CA TYR A 217 -12.19 -2.81 -1.10
C TYR A 217 -12.99 -1.79 -0.27
N ASP A 218 -12.51 -1.43 0.92
CA ASP A 218 -13.20 -0.45 1.78
C ASP A 218 -13.24 0.95 1.14
N ILE A 219 -12.12 1.40 0.56
CA ILE A 219 -12.03 2.73 -0.03
C ILE A 219 -12.87 2.81 -1.30
N SER A 220 -12.79 1.82 -2.18
CA SER A 220 -13.65 1.71 -3.36
C SER A 220 -15.14 1.70 -2.99
N LYS A 221 -15.52 0.97 -1.93
CA LYS A 221 -16.90 0.95 -1.44
C LYS A 221 -17.37 2.31 -0.91
N ILE A 222 -16.53 2.99 -0.12
CA ILE A 222 -16.84 4.31 0.45
C ILE A 222 -16.96 5.36 -0.66
N GLN A 223 -16.06 5.34 -1.65
CA GLN A 223 -16.15 6.23 -2.81
C GLN A 223 -17.43 5.99 -3.60
N LYS A 224 -17.78 4.72 -3.87
CA LYS A 224 -19.03 4.37 -4.55
C LYS A 224 -20.26 4.84 -3.77
N PHE A 225 -20.26 4.67 -2.45
CA PHE A 225 -21.34 5.15 -1.58
C PHE A 225 -21.47 6.68 -1.64
N LYS A 226 -20.37 7.43 -1.49
CA LYS A 226 -20.37 8.91 -1.58
C LYS A 226 -20.84 9.41 -2.93
N LEU A 227 -20.43 8.76 -4.02
CA LEU A 227 -20.89 9.10 -5.37
C LEU A 227 -22.40 8.83 -5.51
N THR A 228 -22.87 7.68 -5.01
CA THR A 228 -24.29 7.30 -5.09
C THR A 228 -25.16 8.27 -4.30
N ASP A 229 -24.75 8.64 -3.10
CA ASP A 229 -25.43 9.60 -2.24
C ASP A 229 -25.49 11.00 -2.90
N LYS A 230 -24.35 11.48 -3.41
CA LYS A 230 -24.27 12.76 -4.13
C LYS A 230 -25.19 12.78 -5.35
N TYR A 231 -25.11 11.76 -6.21
CA TYR A 231 -25.94 11.70 -7.40
C TYR A 231 -27.43 11.56 -7.06
N SER A 232 -27.78 10.82 -5.99
CA SER A 232 -29.17 10.71 -5.54
C SER A 232 -29.71 12.04 -5.04
N HIS A 233 -28.91 12.79 -4.26
CA HIS A 233 -29.25 14.12 -3.78
C HIS A 233 -29.41 15.13 -4.92
N ASP A 234 -28.43 15.19 -5.83
CA ASP A 234 -28.44 16.12 -6.96
C ASP A 234 -29.62 15.84 -7.92
N LEU A 235 -29.89 14.56 -8.21
CA LEU A 235 -31.03 14.16 -9.04
C LEU A 235 -32.36 14.44 -8.33
N GLY A 236 -32.45 14.19 -7.02
CA GLY A 236 -33.63 14.52 -6.21
C GLY A 236 -33.98 16.00 -6.26
N ASN A 237 -32.97 16.87 -6.09
CA ASN A 237 -33.15 18.32 -6.19
C ASN A 237 -33.65 18.76 -7.57
N LEU A 238 -33.08 18.20 -8.65
CA LEU A 238 -33.50 18.51 -10.02
C LEU A 238 -34.96 18.09 -10.26
N ILE A 239 -35.34 16.88 -9.83
CA ILE A 239 -36.72 16.37 -9.95
C ILE A 239 -37.69 17.24 -9.15
N GLN A 240 -37.32 17.68 -7.95
CA GLN A 240 -38.16 18.53 -7.12
C GLN A 240 -38.41 19.89 -7.79
N VAL A 241 -37.36 20.52 -8.35
CA VAL A 241 -37.51 21.79 -9.09
C VAL A 241 -38.38 21.62 -10.33
N ILE A 242 -38.19 20.54 -11.10
CA ILE A 242 -39.02 20.23 -12.27
C ILE A 242 -40.48 20.05 -11.87
N SER A 243 -40.75 19.30 -10.80
CA SER A 243 -42.09 19.05 -10.29
C SER A 243 -42.78 20.34 -9.83
N SER A 244 -42.09 21.17 -9.03
CA SER A 244 -42.61 22.45 -8.58
C SER A 244 -42.90 23.41 -9.74
N ALA A 245 -41.99 23.53 -10.70
CA ALA A 245 -42.20 24.36 -11.89
C ALA A 245 -43.37 23.83 -12.74
N ALA A 246 -43.51 22.51 -12.90
CA ALA A 246 -44.62 21.90 -13.63
C ALA A 246 -45.98 22.15 -12.95
N ILE A 247 -46.02 22.08 -11.61
CA ILE A 247 -47.21 22.42 -10.83
C ILE A 247 -47.58 23.89 -11.04
N LEU A 248 -46.63 24.82 -10.93
CA LEU A 248 -46.87 26.26 -11.15
C LEU A 248 -47.36 26.55 -12.58
N THR A 249 -46.80 25.86 -13.57
CA THR A 249 -47.23 25.95 -14.98
C THR A 249 -48.69 25.52 -15.17
N ASN A 250 -49.16 24.55 -14.38
CA ASN A 250 -50.53 24.03 -14.42
C ASN A 250 -51.53 24.88 -13.64
N VAL A 251 -51.09 25.60 -12.59
CA VAL A 251 -51.94 26.49 -11.78
C VAL A 251 -52.10 27.86 -12.46
N ASN A 252 -51.04 28.43 -13.02
CA ASN A 252 -51.06 29.77 -13.63
C ASN A 252 -51.42 29.72 -15.12
N LYS A 253 -52.59 29.15 -15.46
CA LYS A 253 -53.01 28.95 -16.87
C LYS A 253 -53.13 30.24 -17.68
N ASP A 254 -53.44 31.36 -17.01
CA ASP A 254 -53.78 32.63 -17.66
C ASP A 254 -52.60 33.61 -17.76
N LEU A 255 -51.48 33.34 -17.07
CA LEU A 255 -50.28 34.19 -17.07
C LEU A 255 -49.24 33.66 -18.05
N LYS A 256 -49.37 34.08 -19.32
CA LYS A 256 -48.55 33.62 -20.44
C LYS A 256 -47.03 33.77 -20.21
N LYS A 257 -46.60 34.82 -19.49
CA LYS A 257 -45.18 35.11 -19.22
C LYS A 257 -44.57 34.16 -18.19
N GLU A 258 -45.21 33.98 -17.03
CA GLU A 258 -44.75 33.04 -15.99
C GLU A 258 -44.76 31.59 -16.48
N LYS A 259 -45.72 31.25 -17.35
CA LYS A 259 -45.78 29.92 -17.95
C LYS A 259 -44.56 29.62 -18.84
N VAL A 260 -44.11 30.60 -19.62
CA VAL A 260 -42.91 30.47 -20.46
C VAL A 260 -41.66 30.37 -19.59
N GLU A 261 -41.52 31.20 -18.56
CA GLU A 261 -40.38 31.16 -17.63
C GLU A 261 -40.27 29.81 -16.89
N ASN A 262 -41.40 29.24 -16.46
CA ASN A 262 -41.44 27.92 -15.81
C ASN A 262 -41.14 26.77 -16.79
N LEU A 263 -41.58 26.86 -18.05
CA LEU A 263 -41.26 25.86 -19.08
C LEU A 263 -39.76 25.87 -19.44
N ASP A 264 -39.16 27.06 -19.57
CA ASP A 264 -37.72 27.19 -19.79
C ASP A 264 -36.91 26.63 -18.62
N LEU A 265 -37.38 26.87 -17.37
CA LEU A 265 -36.76 26.30 -16.18
C LEU A 265 -36.84 24.76 -16.16
N ILE A 266 -37.98 24.17 -16.53
CA ILE A 266 -38.15 22.72 -16.66
C ILE A 266 -37.19 22.18 -17.70
N GLN A 267 -37.14 22.76 -18.90
CA GLN A 267 -36.26 22.31 -19.97
C GLN A 267 -34.80 22.32 -19.52
N LYS A 268 -34.34 23.44 -18.93
CA LYS A 268 -32.98 23.58 -18.42
C LYS A 268 -32.63 22.52 -17.36
N LYS A 269 -33.55 22.26 -16.42
CA LYS A 269 -33.33 21.27 -15.35
C LYS A 269 -33.38 19.83 -15.85
N CYS A 270 -34.20 19.54 -16.87
CA CYS A 270 -34.18 18.26 -17.57
C CYS A 270 -32.85 18.02 -18.30
N GLU A 271 -32.30 19.05 -18.95
CA GLU A 271 -30.98 18.97 -19.59
C GLU A 271 -29.86 18.73 -18.57
N GLU A 272 -29.89 19.42 -17.42
CA GLU A 272 -28.98 19.19 -16.30
C GLU A 272 -29.09 17.74 -15.77
N ALA A 273 -30.31 17.23 -15.60
CA ALA A 273 -30.54 15.85 -15.15
C ALA A 273 -30.05 14.81 -16.17
N ALA A 274 -30.32 15.02 -17.46
CA ALA A 274 -29.83 14.15 -18.53
C ALA A 274 -28.30 14.13 -18.59
N LYS A 275 -27.64 15.27 -18.37
CA LYS A 275 -26.18 15.36 -18.26
C LYS A 275 -25.67 14.59 -17.04
N LEU A 276 -26.31 14.75 -15.88
CA LEU A 276 -25.96 14.04 -14.65
C LEU A 276 -26.09 12.51 -14.84
N ILE A 277 -27.17 12.03 -15.47
CA ILE A 277 -27.37 10.61 -15.79
C ILE A 277 -26.28 10.09 -16.74
N LYS A 278 -25.89 10.89 -17.74
CA LYS A 278 -24.80 10.55 -18.66
C LYS A 278 -23.46 10.44 -17.93
N ASP A 279 -23.20 11.32 -16.97
CA ASP A 279 -21.98 11.30 -16.16
C ASP A 279 -21.96 10.09 -15.21
N ILE A 280 -23.10 9.72 -14.60
CA ILE A 280 -23.24 8.48 -13.82
C ILE A 280 -22.88 7.26 -14.68
N ARG A 281 -23.40 7.20 -15.93
CA ARG A 281 -23.20 6.07 -16.84
C ARG A 281 -21.77 5.93 -17.36
N LYS A 282 -20.98 7.02 -17.35
CA LYS A 282 -19.55 7.01 -17.69
C LYS A 282 -18.66 6.59 -16.51
N ASN A 283 -19.15 6.74 -15.29
CA ASN A 283 -18.45 6.44 -14.05
C ASN A 283 -18.87 5.08 -13.44
N GLN A 284 -19.71 4.31 -14.14
CA GLN A 284 -20.02 2.90 -13.88
C GLN A 284 -19.12 2.01 -14.71
#